data_AF-A0A7W0UQG6-F1
#
_entry.id   AF-A0A7W0UQG6-F1
#
_cell.length_a   1.000
_cell.length_b   1.000
_cell.length_c   1.000
_cell.angle_alpha   90.00
_cell.angle_beta   90.00
_cell.angle_gamma   90.00
#
_symmetry.space_group_name_H-M   'P 1'
#
loop_
_entity.id
_entity.type
_entity.pdbx_description
1 polymer ?
#
loop_
_entity_poly.entity_id
_entity_poly.type
_entity_poly.pdbx_seq_one_letter_code
_entity_poly.pdbx_strand_id
1 'polypeptide(L)'
;MTIDAYLAKLEPLLPRTARLRALPEVREHLRDAAARHRSEGIAAFDAEAAATSDFGRVEDVARRLGSELAVRETRLAGALALGAVAFFVFPLYVVPENTLPPAPWVEKPRDILVLQLVAIGLWIAAGVLAATGEVLAWTRWSRLAAPVLFGTAVAVTGSLAVSVVLVVRWFALTPATPSWALAAPPGIACLVLCAGAAGWAHTSRRRLVLQD
;
A
#
# COMPACT_ATOMS: atom_id res chain seq x y z
N MET A 1 -10.78 -9.86 35.10
CA MET A 1 -10.27 -8.48 34.97
C MET A 1 -11.40 -7.63 34.43
N THR A 2 -11.50 -6.34 34.76
CA THR A 2 -12.54 -5.49 34.16
C THR A 2 -12.27 -5.26 32.68
N ILE A 3 -13.31 -4.93 31.91
CA ILE A 3 -13.16 -4.67 30.46
C ILE A 3 -12.16 -3.53 30.22
N ASP A 4 -12.24 -2.44 30.98
CA ASP A 4 -11.36 -1.28 30.82
C ASP A 4 -9.89 -1.61 31.12
N ALA A 5 -9.63 -2.43 32.16
CA ALA A 5 -8.29 -2.89 32.45
C ALA A 5 -7.74 -3.82 31.36
N TYR A 6 -8.60 -4.61 30.72
CA TYR A 6 -8.24 -5.42 29.55
C TYR A 6 -7.83 -4.54 28.37
N LEU A 7 -8.66 -3.56 28.03
CA LEU A 7 -8.40 -2.65 26.91
C LEU A 7 -7.17 -1.78 27.14
N ALA A 8 -6.94 -1.32 28.37
CA ALA A 8 -5.76 -0.55 28.74
C ALA A 8 -4.46 -1.35 28.58
N LYS A 9 -4.49 -2.67 28.81
CA LYS A 9 -3.35 -3.56 28.53
C LYS A 9 -3.20 -3.88 27.05
N LEU A 10 -4.30 -4.00 26.31
CA LEU A 10 -4.30 -4.31 24.88
C LEU A 10 -3.81 -3.12 24.03
N GLU A 11 -4.22 -1.90 24.37
CA GLU A 11 -3.88 -0.69 23.62
C GLU A 11 -2.39 -0.52 23.33
N PRO A 12 -1.45 -0.58 24.30
CA PRO A 12 -0.03 -0.36 24.03
C PRO A 12 0.57 -1.42 23.10
N LEU A 13 0.01 -2.63 23.07
CA LEU A 13 0.49 -3.74 22.24
C LEU A 13 0.05 -3.63 20.77
N LEU A 14 -1.01 -2.86 20.51
CA LEU A 14 -1.55 -2.67 19.17
C LEU A 14 -0.86 -1.51 18.44
N PRO A 15 -0.61 -1.61 17.12
CA PRO A 15 -0.17 -0.47 16.33
C PRO A 15 -1.28 0.58 16.21
N ARG A 16 -0.92 1.84 15.93
CA ARG A 16 -1.88 2.97 15.91
C ARG A 16 -3.07 2.74 14.97
N THR A 17 -2.84 2.14 13.80
CA THR A 17 -3.89 1.78 12.84
C THR A 17 -4.85 0.73 13.39
N ALA A 18 -4.35 -0.25 14.13
CA ALA A 18 -5.15 -1.24 14.83
C ALA A 18 -6.00 -0.63 15.93
N ARG A 19 -5.42 0.25 16.75
CA ARG A 19 -6.11 0.86 17.90
C ARG A 19 -7.42 1.53 17.49
N LEU A 20 -7.37 2.33 16.43
CA LEU A 20 -8.51 3.11 15.95
C LEU A 20 -9.69 2.24 15.50
N ARG A 21 -9.42 1.02 15.05
CA ARG A 21 -10.43 0.12 14.49
C ARG A 21 -10.81 -1.01 15.44
N ALA A 22 -9.82 -1.73 15.94
CA ALA A 22 -10.02 -2.96 16.69
C ALA A 22 -10.46 -2.73 18.14
N LEU A 23 -10.03 -1.64 18.80
CA LEU A 23 -10.42 -1.41 20.20
C LEU A 23 -11.93 -1.19 20.38
N PRO A 24 -12.63 -0.40 19.53
CA PRO A 24 -14.09 -0.33 19.57
C PRO A 24 -14.76 -1.69 19.35
N GLU A 25 -14.32 -2.47 18.36
CA GLU A 25 -14.87 -3.80 18.05
C GLU A 25 -14.66 -4.78 19.23
N VAL A 26 -13.46 -4.81 19.82
CA VAL A 26 -13.13 -5.66 20.98
C VAL A 26 -13.95 -5.23 22.21
N ARG A 27 -14.09 -3.93 22.45
CA ARG A 27 -14.91 -3.40 23.55
C ARG A 27 -16.36 -3.86 23.41
N GLU A 28 -16.91 -3.79 22.21
CA GLU A 28 -18.30 -4.19 21.97
C GLU A 28 -18.48 -5.69 22.19
N HIS A 29 -17.61 -6.54 21.62
CA HIS A 29 -17.66 -7.98 21.85
C HIS A 29 -17.52 -8.36 23.33
N LEU A 30 -16.67 -7.67 24.09
CA LEU A 30 -16.53 -7.90 25.53
C LEU A 30 -17.79 -7.48 26.30
N ARG A 31 -18.44 -6.39 25.90
CA ARG A 31 -19.72 -5.94 26.49
C ARG A 31 -20.85 -6.91 26.17
N ASP A 32 -20.92 -7.40 24.95
CA ASP A 32 -21.90 -8.42 24.54
C ASP A 32 -21.69 -9.73 25.32
N ALA A 33 -20.44 -10.17 25.45
CA ALA A 33 -20.10 -11.35 26.24
C ALA A 33 -20.47 -11.16 27.73
N ALA A 34 -20.15 -10.01 28.32
CA ALA A 34 -20.53 -9.72 29.70
C ALA A 34 -22.06 -9.60 29.87
N ALA A 35 -22.78 -9.08 28.88
CA ALA A 35 -24.24 -9.05 28.89
C ALA A 35 -24.86 -10.46 28.87
N ARG A 36 -24.30 -11.39 28.09
CA ARG A 36 -24.72 -12.80 28.10
C ARG A 36 -24.52 -13.45 29.47
N HIS A 37 -23.33 -13.31 30.05
CA HIS A 37 -23.03 -13.81 31.40
C HIS A 37 -23.97 -13.24 32.47
N ARG A 38 -24.33 -11.95 32.36
CA ARG A 38 -25.33 -11.34 33.25
C ARG A 38 -26.73 -11.93 33.06
N SER A 39 -27.13 -12.25 31.83
CA SER A 39 -28.42 -12.89 31.57
C SER A 39 -28.51 -14.32 32.13
N GLU A 40 -27.36 -14.94 32.40
CA GLU A 40 -27.23 -16.25 33.07
C GLU A 40 -27.20 -16.12 34.61
N GLY A 41 -27.35 -14.91 35.16
CA GLY A 41 -27.41 -14.66 36.59
C GLY A 41 -26.06 -14.33 37.26
N ILE A 42 -24.98 -14.18 36.48
CA ILE A 42 -23.66 -13.81 37.02
C ILE A 42 -23.65 -12.32 37.41
N ALA A 43 -23.06 -11.99 38.57
CA ALA A 43 -22.92 -10.61 39.03
C ALA A 43 -22.08 -9.78 38.04
N ALA A 44 -22.37 -8.47 37.92
CA ALA A 44 -21.80 -7.64 36.86
C ALA A 44 -20.26 -7.66 36.79
N PHE A 45 -19.58 -7.59 37.94
CA PHE A 45 -18.12 -7.65 38.00
C PHE A 45 -17.56 -9.01 37.56
N ASP A 46 -18.18 -10.10 38.03
CA ASP A 46 -17.79 -11.46 37.68
C ASP A 46 -18.09 -11.76 36.20
N ALA A 47 -19.15 -11.17 35.64
CA ALA A 47 -19.51 -11.28 34.24
C ALA A 47 -18.47 -10.61 33.32
N GLU A 48 -17.91 -9.46 33.70
CA GLU A 48 -16.78 -8.85 32.98
C GLU A 48 -15.51 -9.71 33.10
N ALA A 49 -15.25 -10.27 34.28
CA ALA A 49 -14.12 -11.15 34.48
C ALA A 49 -14.24 -12.44 33.65
N ALA A 50 -15.43 -13.02 33.57
CA ALA A 50 -15.74 -14.17 32.71
C ALA A 50 -15.59 -13.80 31.24
N ALA A 51 -16.17 -12.69 30.79
CA ALA A 51 -16.06 -12.22 29.40
C ALA A 51 -14.59 -12.02 28.96
N THR A 52 -13.77 -11.41 29.81
CA THR A 52 -12.34 -11.21 29.53
C THR A 52 -11.54 -12.51 29.57
N SER A 53 -11.95 -13.47 30.40
CA SER A 53 -11.38 -14.83 30.42
C SER A 53 -11.68 -15.58 29.13
N ASP A 54 -12.94 -15.56 28.68
CA ASP A 54 -13.38 -16.22 27.45
C ASP A 54 -12.72 -15.63 26.20
N PHE A 55 -12.45 -14.32 26.20
CA PHE A 55 -11.77 -13.64 25.10
C PHE A 55 -10.29 -14.06 24.97
N GLY A 56 -9.70 -14.57 26.06
CA GLY A 56 -8.33 -15.06 26.10
C GLY A 56 -7.30 -14.02 26.53
N ARG A 57 -6.03 -14.43 26.52
CA ARG A 57 -4.91 -13.59 26.97
C ARG A 57 -4.71 -12.38 26.07
N VAL A 58 -4.40 -11.24 26.69
CA VAL A 58 -4.20 -9.96 26.00
C VAL A 58 -3.11 -10.08 24.92
N GLU A 59 -2.03 -10.81 25.18
CA GLU A 59 -0.93 -10.97 24.24
C GLU A 59 -1.33 -11.78 23.01
N ASP A 60 -2.12 -12.84 23.18
CA ASP A 60 -2.59 -13.70 22.09
C ASP A 60 -3.60 -12.97 21.20
N VAL A 61 -4.47 -12.19 21.81
CA VAL A 61 -5.40 -11.30 21.11
C VAL A 61 -4.66 -10.21 20.35
N ALA A 62 -3.69 -9.53 20.98
CA ALA A 62 -2.87 -8.52 20.31
C ALA A 62 -2.13 -9.12 19.10
N ARG A 63 -1.60 -10.34 19.25
CA ARG A 63 -0.89 -11.06 18.19
C ARG A 63 -1.83 -11.33 17.01
N ARG A 64 -2.98 -11.93 17.27
CA ARG A 64 -3.98 -12.27 16.26
C ARG A 64 -4.52 -11.03 15.53
N LEU A 65 -4.88 -9.99 16.26
CA LEU A 65 -5.33 -8.73 15.66
C LEU A 65 -4.21 -8.09 14.82
N GLY A 66 -2.97 -8.15 15.29
CA GLY A 66 -1.80 -7.67 14.56
C GLY A 66 -1.59 -8.38 13.23
N SER A 67 -1.75 -9.71 13.18
CA SER A 67 -1.56 -10.49 11.95
C SER A 67 -2.69 -10.28 10.94
N GLU A 68 -3.95 -10.26 11.39
CA GLU A 68 -5.11 -9.99 10.56
C GLU A 68 -5.02 -8.59 9.91
N LEU A 69 -4.57 -7.60 10.69
CA LEU A 69 -4.35 -6.24 10.18
C LEU A 69 -3.17 -6.15 9.23
N ALA A 70 -2.06 -6.84 9.51
CA ALA A 70 -0.92 -6.83 8.60
C ALA A 70 -1.27 -7.39 7.22
N VAL A 71 -2.09 -8.46 7.17
CA VAL A 71 -2.60 -9.01 5.90
C VAL A 71 -3.48 -7.99 5.18
N ARG A 72 -4.41 -7.35 5.90
CA ARG A 72 -5.30 -6.35 5.32
C ARG A 72 -4.55 -5.12 4.80
N GLU A 73 -3.62 -4.60 5.58
CA GLU A 73 -2.76 -3.46 5.21
C GLU A 73 -1.95 -3.80 3.95
N THR A 74 -1.43 -5.03 3.85
CA THR A 74 -0.68 -5.48 2.66
C THR A 74 -1.56 -5.53 1.40
N ARG A 75 -2.83 -5.96 1.53
CA ARG A 75 -3.80 -5.92 0.41
C ARG A 75 -4.14 -4.50 -0.02
N LEU A 76 -4.36 -3.61 0.93
CA LEU A 76 -4.60 -2.19 0.62
C LEU A 76 -3.38 -1.56 -0.06
N ALA A 77 -2.17 -1.89 0.39
CA ALA A 77 -0.94 -1.44 -0.26
C ALA A 77 -0.80 -1.97 -1.69
N GLY A 78 -1.11 -3.26 -1.93
CA GLY A 78 -1.10 -3.84 -3.27
C GLY A 78 -2.11 -3.16 -4.22
N ALA A 79 -3.35 -2.99 -3.77
CA ALA A 79 -4.40 -2.30 -4.52
C ALA A 79 -4.02 -0.84 -4.82
N LEU A 80 -3.40 -0.14 -3.85
CA LEU A 80 -2.94 1.23 -4.03
C LEU A 80 -1.82 1.32 -5.08
N ALA A 81 -0.83 0.44 -5.02
CA ALA A 81 0.27 0.41 -5.98
C ALA A 81 -0.24 0.07 -7.40
N LEU A 82 -1.12 -0.93 -7.52
CA LEU A 82 -1.72 -1.31 -8.79
C LEU A 82 -2.55 -0.17 -9.38
N GLY A 83 -3.41 0.46 -8.57
CA GLY A 83 -4.21 1.61 -8.97
C GLY A 83 -3.34 2.80 -9.40
N ALA A 84 -2.25 3.08 -8.67
CA ALA A 84 -1.31 4.15 -9.00
C ALA A 84 -0.63 3.91 -10.36
N VAL A 85 -0.11 2.71 -10.60
CA VAL A 85 0.54 2.35 -11.87
C VAL A 85 -0.44 2.39 -13.04
N ALA A 86 -1.67 1.88 -12.84
CA ALA A 86 -2.72 1.91 -13.85
C ALA A 86 -3.19 3.33 -14.19
N PHE A 87 -3.26 4.23 -13.21
CA PHE A 87 -3.59 5.64 -13.45
C PHE A 87 -2.46 6.39 -14.16
N PHE A 88 -1.21 6.00 -13.90
CA PHE A 88 -0.02 6.64 -14.47
C PHE A 88 0.23 6.32 -15.96
N VAL A 89 -0.58 5.47 -16.60
CA VAL A 89 -0.53 5.22 -18.06
C VAL A 89 -0.74 6.50 -18.87
N PHE A 90 -1.62 7.37 -18.39
CA PHE A 90 -2.22 8.46 -19.18
C PHE A 90 -1.32 9.70 -19.43
N PRO A 91 -0.43 10.14 -18.52
CA PRO A 91 0.25 11.43 -18.69
C PRO A 91 1.53 11.44 -19.54
N LEU A 92 2.22 10.31 -19.75
CA LEU A 92 3.50 10.32 -20.48
C LEU A 92 3.39 9.87 -21.95
N TYR A 93 2.39 9.07 -22.29
CA TYR A 93 2.17 8.63 -23.67
C TYR A 93 1.53 9.74 -24.53
N VAL A 94 0.57 10.47 -23.95
CA VAL A 94 -0.22 11.46 -24.71
C VAL A 94 0.54 12.76 -24.96
N VAL A 95 1.54 13.06 -24.13
CA VAL A 95 2.04 14.42 -23.99
C VAL A 95 3.17 14.79 -24.97
N PRO A 96 4.14 13.93 -25.36
CA PRO A 96 5.12 14.30 -26.38
C PRO A 96 4.61 14.15 -27.82
N GLU A 97 3.79 13.14 -28.10
CA GLU A 97 3.38 12.82 -29.47
C GLU A 97 2.14 13.60 -29.95
N ASN A 98 1.28 14.07 -29.04
CA ASN A 98 0.07 14.84 -29.39
C ASN A 98 0.09 16.30 -28.94
N THR A 99 1.23 16.82 -28.46
CA THR A 99 1.34 18.26 -28.21
C THR A 99 1.61 19.00 -29.50
N LEU A 100 0.87 20.09 -29.73
CA LEU A 100 1.12 21.02 -30.83
C LEU A 100 2.26 21.97 -30.41
N PRO A 101 3.24 22.24 -31.29
CA PRO A 101 3.37 21.76 -32.67
C PRO A 101 3.87 20.29 -32.75
N PRO A 102 3.49 19.55 -33.81
CA PRO A 102 3.98 18.19 -34.02
C PRO A 102 5.50 18.16 -34.08
N ALA A 103 6.09 17.04 -33.69
CA ALA A 103 7.53 16.88 -33.74
C ALA A 103 8.07 17.16 -35.17
N PRO A 104 9.21 17.87 -35.31
CA PRO A 104 9.72 18.35 -36.60
C PRO A 104 10.35 17.25 -37.45
N TRP A 105 10.43 16.02 -36.95
CA TRP A 105 11.06 14.90 -37.62
C TRP A 105 10.04 13.96 -38.27
N VAL A 106 10.36 13.50 -39.48
CA VAL A 106 9.60 12.47 -40.20
C VAL A 106 9.77 11.10 -39.52
N GLU A 107 10.98 10.83 -39.01
CA GLU A 107 11.31 9.62 -38.26
C GLU A 107 11.86 9.99 -36.89
N LYS A 108 11.43 9.27 -35.85
CA LYS A 108 11.87 9.53 -34.47
C LYS A 108 13.37 9.23 -34.32
N PRO A 109 14.18 10.17 -33.80
CA PRO A 109 15.59 9.91 -33.50
C PRO A 109 15.77 8.64 -32.66
N ARG A 110 16.76 7.80 -33.02
CA ARG A 110 16.96 6.47 -32.43
C ARG A 110 17.17 6.54 -30.91
N ASP A 111 17.88 7.54 -30.42
CA ASP A 111 18.13 7.77 -29.00
C ASP A 111 16.84 8.09 -28.22
N ILE A 112 15.97 8.95 -28.76
CA ILE A 112 14.63 9.20 -28.20
C ILE A 112 13.81 7.91 -28.18
N LEU A 113 13.80 7.16 -29.29
CA LEU A 113 13.05 5.90 -29.40
C LEU A 113 13.50 4.88 -28.33
N VAL A 114 14.82 4.71 -28.15
CA VAL A 114 15.37 3.80 -27.14
C VAL A 114 14.96 4.21 -25.74
N LEU A 115 15.08 5.49 -25.39
CA LEU A 115 14.66 6.01 -24.08
C LEU A 115 13.17 5.79 -23.83
N GLN A 116 12.32 6.02 -24.84
CA GLN A 116 10.88 5.76 -24.75
C GLN A 116 10.59 4.28 -24.52
N LEU A 117 11.22 3.37 -25.27
CA LEU A 117 11.04 1.92 -25.11
C LEU A 117 11.50 1.44 -23.73
N VAL A 118 12.62 1.96 -23.22
CA VAL A 118 13.11 1.64 -21.87
C VAL A 118 12.14 2.13 -20.80
N ALA A 119 11.65 3.37 -20.89
CA ALA A 119 10.66 3.90 -19.96
C ALA A 119 9.37 3.04 -19.96
N ILE A 120 8.85 2.69 -21.15
CA ILE A 120 7.68 1.82 -21.30
C ILE A 120 7.94 0.43 -20.70
N GLY A 121 9.10 -0.17 -20.98
CA GLY A 121 9.47 -1.47 -20.44
C GLY A 121 9.51 -1.50 -18.91
N LEU A 122 10.08 -0.46 -18.30
CA LEU A 122 10.12 -0.30 -16.84
C LEU A 122 8.72 -0.07 -16.25
N TRP A 123 7.87 0.70 -16.93
CA TRP A 123 6.49 0.90 -16.52
C TRP A 123 5.66 -0.40 -16.62
N ILE A 124 5.80 -1.18 -17.69
CA ILE A 124 5.16 -2.50 -17.82
C ILE A 124 5.65 -3.43 -16.71
N ALA A 125 6.96 -3.47 -16.45
CA ALA A 125 7.52 -4.26 -15.36
C ALA A 125 6.93 -3.84 -14.00
N ALA A 126 6.76 -2.54 -13.75
CA ALA A 126 6.09 -2.04 -12.55
C ALA A 126 4.65 -2.54 -12.45
N GLY A 127 3.88 -2.53 -13.55
CA GLY A 127 2.51 -3.03 -13.60
C GLY A 127 2.41 -4.52 -13.31
N VAL A 128 3.28 -5.33 -13.93
CA VAL A 128 3.36 -6.78 -13.67
C VAL A 128 3.73 -7.05 -12.20
N LEU A 129 4.71 -6.33 -11.65
CA LEU A 129 5.08 -6.45 -10.25
C LEU A 129 3.95 -6.01 -9.32
N ALA A 130 3.24 -4.93 -9.61
CA ALA A 130 2.12 -4.46 -8.80
C ALA A 130 0.97 -5.47 -8.78
N ALA A 131 0.60 -5.99 -9.95
CA ALA A 131 -0.42 -7.04 -10.06
C ALA A 131 0.00 -8.33 -9.32
N THR A 132 1.27 -8.72 -9.45
CA THR A 132 1.81 -9.87 -8.73
C THR A 132 1.80 -9.65 -7.23
N GLY A 133 2.20 -8.47 -6.77
CA GLY A 133 2.18 -8.08 -5.36
C GLY A 133 0.77 -8.11 -4.77
N GLU A 134 -0.22 -7.63 -5.52
CA GLU A 134 -1.63 -7.70 -5.14
C GLU A 134 -2.12 -9.15 -5.04
N VAL A 135 -1.90 -9.97 -6.07
CA VAL A 135 -2.26 -11.40 -6.02
C VAL A 135 -1.61 -12.09 -4.82
N LEU A 136 -0.32 -11.83 -4.57
CA LEU A 136 0.39 -12.41 -3.41
C LEU A 136 -0.24 -11.97 -2.08
N ALA A 137 -0.70 -10.73 -1.95
CA ALA A 137 -1.36 -10.21 -0.75
C ALA A 137 -2.67 -10.95 -0.39
N TRP A 138 -3.31 -11.59 -1.37
CA TRP A 138 -4.51 -12.42 -1.17
C TRP A 138 -4.22 -13.89 -0.89
N THR A 139 -2.96 -14.33 -1.05
CA THR A 139 -2.57 -15.73 -0.90
C THR A 139 -1.87 -15.99 0.44
N ARG A 140 -1.60 -17.27 0.73
CA ARG A 140 -0.73 -17.70 1.83
C ARG A 140 0.72 -17.17 1.71
N TRP A 141 1.07 -16.53 0.59
CA TRP A 141 2.41 -15.97 0.32
C TRP A 141 2.45 -14.45 0.49
N SER A 142 1.53 -13.86 1.25
CA SER A 142 1.49 -12.41 1.54
C SER A 142 2.83 -11.84 2.04
N ARG A 143 3.66 -12.64 2.72
CA ARG A 143 5.04 -12.26 3.11
C ARG A 143 5.95 -11.86 1.95
N LEU A 144 5.68 -12.37 0.73
CA LEU A 144 6.41 -12.05 -0.49
C LEU A 144 5.85 -10.81 -1.20
N ALA A 145 4.67 -10.31 -0.82
CA ALA A 145 4.10 -9.11 -1.43
C ALA A 145 4.98 -7.88 -1.18
N ALA A 146 5.53 -7.72 0.02
CA ALA A 146 6.38 -6.57 0.37
C ALA A 146 7.61 -6.39 -0.55
N PRO A 147 8.50 -7.40 -0.77
CA PRO A 147 9.62 -7.24 -1.70
C PRO A 147 9.17 -7.04 -3.15
N VAL A 148 8.05 -7.63 -3.56
CA VAL A 148 7.50 -7.43 -4.91
C VAL A 148 7.01 -5.99 -5.11
N LEU A 149 6.29 -5.42 -4.14
CA LEU A 149 5.85 -4.02 -4.15
C LEU A 149 7.04 -3.04 -4.07
N PHE A 150 8.11 -3.41 -3.38
CA PHE A 150 9.37 -2.65 -3.45
C PHE A 150 9.95 -2.65 -4.87
N GLY A 151 9.94 -3.80 -5.54
CA GLY A 151 10.29 -3.91 -6.95
C GLY A 151 9.45 -2.98 -7.85
N THR A 152 8.13 -2.90 -7.60
CA THR A 152 7.26 -1.93 -8.29
C THR A 152 7.74 -0.50 -8.10
N ALA A 153 8.04 -0.07 -6.87
CA ALA A 153 8.54 1.27 -6.61
C ALA A 153 9.87 1.57 -7.31
N VAL A 154 10.80 0.60 -7.34
CA VAL A 154 12.07 0.71 -8.07
C VAL A 154 11.83 0.84 -9.58
N ALA A 155 10.95 0.02 -10.16
CA ALA A 155 10.63 0.07 -11.58
C ALA A 155 9.96 1.40 -11.97
N VAL A 156 9.02 1.91 -11.17
CA VAL A 156 8.42 3.26 -11.36
C VAL A 156 9.49 4.35 -11.27
N THR A 157 10.39 4.28 -10.29
CA THR A 157 11.49 5.24 -10.13
C THR A 157 12.39 5.26 -11.37
N GLY A 158 12.78 4.07 -11.85
CA GLY A 158 13.57 3.92 -13.06
C GLY A 158 12.85 4.48 -14.30
N SER A 159 11.57 4.15 -14.46
CA SER A 159 10.73 4.69 -15.53
C SER A 159 10.71 6.22 -15.50
N LEU A 160 10.47 6.83 -14.34
CA LEU A 160 10.44 8.28 -14.18
C LEU A 160 11.79 8.92 -14.48
N ALA A 161 12.89 8.34 -14.01
CA ALA A 161 14.24 8.84 -14.28
C ALA A 161 14.53 8.84 -15.80
N VAL A 162 14.19 7.75 -16.50
CA VAL A 162 14.34 7.66 -17.95
C VAL A 162 13.42 8.64 -18.66
N SER A 163 12.19 8.83 -18.19
CA SER A 163 11.25 9.83 -18.73
C SER A 163 11.77 11.26 -18.57
N VAL A 164 12.44 11.61 -17.46
CA VAL A 164 13.08 12.92 -17.31
C VAL A 164 14.19 13.10 -18.35
N VAL A 165 15.04 12.10 -18.55
CA VAL A 165 16.10 12.14 -19.58
C VAL A 165 15.48 12.27 -20.98
N LEU A 166 14.42 11.50 -21.26
CA LEU A 166 13.67 11.57 -22.51
C LEU A 166 13.11 12.99 -22.74
N VAL A 167 12.50 13.60 -21.74
CA VAL A 167 11.96 14.96 -21.82
C VAL A 167 13.05 16.00 -22.07
N VAL A 168 14.18 15.92 -21.36
CA VAL A 168 15.31 16.84 -21.56
C VAL A 168 15.87 16.71 -22.99
N ARG A 169 16.02 15.48 -23.49
CA ARG A 169 16.48 15.21 -24.86
C ARG A 169 15.48 15.67 -25.90
N TRP A 170 14.20 15.42 -25.67
CA TRP A 170 13.11 15.88 -26.51
C TRP A 170 13.10 17.40 -26.63
N PHE A 171 13.16 18.12 -25.50
CA PHE A 171 13.18 19.58 -25.48
C PHE A 171 14.40 20.18 -26.20
N ALA A 172 15.56 19.55 -26.10
CA ALA A 172 16.76 19.98 -26.83
C ALA A 172 16.59 19.91 -28.36
N LEU A 173 15.70 19.03 -28.85
CA LEU A 173 15.39 18.85 -30.26
C LEU A 173 14.10 19.58 -30.69
N THR A 174 13.19 19.86 -29.74
CA THR A 174 11.92 20.59 -29.95
C THR A 174 11.64 21.59 -28.81
N PRO A 175 12.24 22.79 -28.85
CA PRO A 175 12.09 23.77 -27.77
C PRO A 175 10.65 24.31 -27.58
N ALA A 176 9.75 24.06 -28.54
CA ALA A 176 8.41 24.64 -28.59
C ALA A 176 7.33 23.89 -27.77
N THR A 177 7.63 22.73 -27.16
CA THR A 177 6.64 21.91 -26.45
C THR A 177 6.94 21.85 -24.94
N PRO A 178 6.43 22.79 -24.11
CA PRO A 178 6.64 22.78 -22.67
C PRO A 178 5.58 21.90 -21.99
N SER A 179 5.84 20.59 -21.95
CA SER A 179 4.84 19.61 -21.54
C SER A 179 5.14 18.92 -20.20
N TRP A 180 6.30 19.24 -19.61
CA TRP A 180 6.76 18.70 -18.33
C TRP A 180 5.92 19.13 -17.12
N ALA A 181 5.35 20.34 -17.15
CA ALA A 181 4.53 20.85 -16.06
C ALA A 181 3.24 20.04 -15.86
N LEU A 182 2.74 19.40 -16.92
CA LEU A 182 1.55 18.54 -16.87
C LEU A 182 1.88 17.08 -16.51
N ALA A 183 3.05 16.59 -16.92
CA ALA A 183 3.48 15.21 -16.70
C ALA A 183 4.18 14.96 -15.36
N ALA A 184 4.88 15.96 -14.81
CA ALA A 184 5.62 15.81 -13.56
C ALA A 184 4.73 15.56 -12.33
N PRO A 185 3.62 16.30 -12.10
CA PRO A 185 2.76 16.08 -10.93
C PRO A 185 2.20 14.65 -10.83
N PRO A 186 1.60 14.04 -11.88
CA PRO A 186 1.10 12.67 -11.77
C PRO A 186 2.22 11.63 -11.65
N GLY A 187 3.42 11.90 -12.20
CA GLY A 187 4.59 11.04 -12.00
C GLY A 187 5.08 11.02 -10.55
N ILE A 188 5.19 12.20 -9.94
CA ILE A 188 5.52 12.33 -8.53
C ILE A 188 4.45 11.67 -7.67
N ALA A 189 3.17 11.88 -7.97
CA ALA A 189 2.07 11.24 -7.25
C ALA A 189 2.15 9.70 -7.34
N CYS A 190 2.36 9.15 -8.53
CA CYS A 190 2.53 7.70 -8.72
C CYS A 190 3.70 7.15 -7.90
N LEU A 191 4.84 7.84 -7.91
CA LEU A 191 6.02 7.44 -7.13
C LEU A 191 5.74 7.46 -5.63
N VAL A 192 5.13 8.53 -5.12
CA VAL A 192 4.78 8.67 -3.71
C VAL A 192 3.82 7.56 -3.29
N LEU A 193 2.81 7.26 -4.10
CA LEU A 193 1.85 6.18 -3.83
C LEU A 193 2.53 4.80 -3.83
N CYS A 194 3.39 4.51 -4.80
CA CYS A 194 4.11 3.23 -4.88
C CYS A 194 5.13 3.07 -3.75
N ALA A 195 5.89 4.12 -3.42
CA ALA A 195 6.84 4.11 -2.32
C ALA A 195 6.12 4.00 -0.96
N GLY A 196 4.99 4.70 -0.80
CA GLY A 196 4.12 4.62 0.36
C GLY A 196 3.55 3.20 0.54
N ALA A 197 3.05 2.59 -0.54
CA ALA A 197 2.58 1.20 -0.54
C ALA A 197 3.69 0.21 -0.16
N ALA A 198 4.89 0.33 -0.74
CA ALA A 198 6.03 -0.52 -0.42
C ALA A 198 6.47 -0.35 1.05
N GLY A 199 6.56 0.89 1.53
CA GLY A 199 6.87 1.20 2.92
C GLY A 199 5.83 0.62 3.88
N TRP A 200 4.55 0.78 3.57
CA TRP A 200 3.45 0.25 4.36
C TRP A 200 3.52 -1.28 4.43
N ALA A 201 3.60 -1.97 3.28
CA ALA A 201 3.72 -3.43 3.23
C ALA A 201 4.96 -3.95 3.98
N HIS A 202 6.09 -3.25 3.92
CA HIS A 202 7.30 -3.62 4.67
C HIS A 202 7.10 -3.49 6.18
N THR A 203 6.47 -2.41 6.64
CA THR A 203 6.17 -2.23 8.08
C THR A 203 5.18 -3.28 8.58
N SER A 204 4.16 -3.63 7.78
CA SER A 204 3.19 -4.67 8.11
C SER A 204 3.86 -6.06 8.17
N ARG A 205 4.78 -6.36 7.23
CA ARG A 205 5.57 -7.60 7.25
C ARG A 205 6.44 -7.73 8.51
N ARG A 206 7.11 -6.66 8.94
CA ARG A 206 7.94 -6.71 10.16
C ARG A 206 7.13 -7.08 11.40
N ARG A 207 5.84 -6.70 11.45
CA ARG A 207 4.95 -7.06 12.55
C ARG A 207 4.57 -8.54 12.55
N LEU A 208 4.49 -9.17 11.37
CA LEU A 208 4.24 -10.62 11.26
C LEU A 208 5.43 -11.44 11.77
N VAL A 209 6.67 -11.03 11.46
CA VAL A 209 7.89 -11.76 11.83
C VAL A 209 8.15 -11.74 13.34
N LEU A 210 7.68 -10.73 14.07
CA LEU A 210 7.81 -10.66 15.53
C LEU A 210 6.85 -11.60 16.29
N GLN A 211 6.04 -12.38 15.58
CA GLN A 211 5.00 -13.24 16.16
C GLN A 211 5.27 -14.73 16.00
N ASP A 212 6.21 -15.10 15.13
CA ASP A 212 6.77 -16.44 14.94
C ASP A 212 7.94 -16.69 15.89
#